data_AF-A0A9D5GUY5-F1
#
_entry.id   AF-A0A9D5GUY5-F1
#
_cell.length_a   1.000
_cell.length_b   1.000
_cell.length_c   1.000
_cell.angle_alpha   90.00
_cell.angle_beta   90.00
_cell.angle_gamma   90.00
#
_symmetry.space_group_name_H-M   'P 1'
#
loop_
_entity.id
_entity.type
_entity.pdbx_description
1 polymer ?
#
loop_
_entity_poly.entity_id
_entity_poly.type
_entity_poly.pdbx_seq_one_letter_code
_entity_poly.pdbx_strand_id
1 'polypeptide(L)'
;MAGRYGKFNPKRRLAVEGRFSGADLAALAKAAVYEGHPHHKRNPGDYGLDPPARPRPDKTLCDDASVFRKEDALDYLRRGFMKGAVSGRPIDGSRWPPNVWAVTGDGIVLEAHGNRNGAYHGYPLQAEDPMAAEVKKFWNKK
;
A
#
# COMPACT_ATOMS: atom_id res chain seq x y z
N MET A 1 17.73 -19.80 -3.54
CA MET A 1 16.74 -19.40 -4.56
C MET A 1 16.28 -17.98 -4.26
N ALA A 2 16.78 -16.98 -5.00
CA ALA A 2 16.33 -15.60 -4.81
C ALA A 2 14.94 -15.45 -5.43
N GLY A 3 13.91 -15.49 -4.60
CA GLY A 3 12.53 -15.28 -5.03
C GLY A 3 12.36 -13.92 -5.70
N ARG A 4 11.26 -13.76 -6.43
CA ARG A 4 10.83 -12.60 -7.21
C ARG A 4 10.91 -11.23 -6.49
N TYR A 5 11.14 -11.22 -5.19
CA TYR A 5 11.23 -10.05 -4.30
C TYR A 5 12.66 -9.49 -4.14
N GLY A 6 13.71 -10.16 -4.62
CA GLY A 6 15.10 -9.70 -4.46
C GLY A 6 15.58 -8.63 -5.45
N LYS A 7 14.73 -8.17 -6.39
CA LYS A 7 15.10 -7.16 -7.40
C LYS A 7 14.10 -6.02 -7.42
N PHE A 8 14.60 -4.79 -7.39
CA PHE A 8 13.79 -3.57 -7.44
C PHE A 8 12.97 -3.53 -8.75
N ASN A 9 11.67 -3.28 -8.64
CA ASN A 9 10.78 -3.12 -9.79
C ASN A 9 10.69 -1.63 -10.18
N PRO A 10 11.15 -1.21 -11.37
CA PRO A 10 11.09 0.20 -11.80
C PRO A 10 9.68 0.81 -11.79
N LYS A 11 8.63 -0.01 -11.90
CA LYS A 11 7.23 0.45 -11.84
C LYS A 11 6.82 0.90 -10.43
N ARG A 12 7.55 0.47 -9.38
CA ARG A 12 7.34 0.83 -7.97
C ARG A 12 8.14 2.07 -7.57
N ARG A 13 8.77 2.79 -8.50
CA ARG A 13 9.55 3.98 -8.15
C ARG A 13 8.66 5.06 -7.54
N LEU A 14 9.09 5.58 -6.39
CA LEU A 14 8.48 6.75 -5.75
C LEU A 14 8.41 7.93 -6.72
N ALA A 15 7.34 8.72 -6.59
CA ALA A 15 7.19 9.95 -7.34
C ALA A 15 8.36 10.90 -7.08
N VAL A 16 8.83 11.55 -8.14
CA VAL A 16 9.80 12.65 -8.02
C VAL A 16 9.14 13.81 -7.27
N GLU A 17 9.93 14.57 -6.53
CA GLU A 17 9.44 15.73 -5.80
C GLU A 17 8.75 16.74 -6.74
N GLY A 18 7.63 17.31 -6.29
CA GLY A 18 6.82 18.22 -7.10
C GLY A 18 5.93 17.56 -8.16
N ARG A 19 6.00 16.22 -8.35
CA ARG A 19 5.11 15.52 -9.30
C ARG A 19 3.62 15.69 -8.97
N PHE A 20 3.32 15.69 -7.68
CA PHE A 20 2.01 15.96 -7.10
C PHE A 20 2.17 17.12 -6.12
N SER A 21 1.26 18.09 -6.16
CA SER A 21 1.20 19.11 -5.12
C SER A 21 0.67 18.52 -3.81
N GLY A 22 0.92 19.19 -2.68
CA GLY A 22 0.33 18.79 -1.41
C GLY A 22 -1.22 18.81 -1.44
N ALA A 23 -1.80 19.74 -2.20
CA ALA A 23 -3.25 19.83 -2.40
C ALA A 23 -3.79 18.64 -3.23
N ASP A 24 -3.07 18.21 -4.27
CA ASP A 24 -3.45 17.04 -5.06
C ASP A 24 -3.46 15.78 -4.21
N LEU A 25 -2.40 15.59 -3.41
CA LEU A 25 -2.26 14.45 -2.51
C LEU A 25 -3.35 14.44 -1.43
N ALA A 26 -3.68 15.60 -0.85
CA ALA A 26 -4.77 15.72 0.11
C ALA A 26 -6.13 15.40 -0.53
N ALA A 27 -6.37 15.85 -1.77
CA ALA A 27 -7.59 15.54 -2.50
C ALA A 27 -7.68 14.03 -2.81
N LEU A 28 -6.58 13.40 -3.23
CA LEU A 28 -6.50 11.95 -3.45
C LEU A 28 -6.72 11.18 -2.15
N ALA A 29 -6.10 11.58 -1.04
CA ALA A 29 -6.29 10.95 0.28
C ALA A 29 -7.76 10.98 0.74
N LYS A 30 -8.45 12.11 0.53
CA LYS A 30 -9.86 12.25 0.88
C LYS A 30 -10.76 11.35 0.03
N ALA A 31 -10.45 11.21 -1.26
CA ALA A 31 -11.27 10.47 -2.22
C ALA A 31 -10.95 8.96 -2.27
N ALA A 32 -9.78 8.53 -1.80
CA ALA A 32 -9.38 7.13 -1.85
C ALA A 32 -10.27 6.24 -0.99
N VAL A 33 -10.58 5.04 -1.50
CA VAL A 33 -11.35 4.02 -0.80
C VAL A 33 -10.48 2.78 -0.62
N TYR A 34 -10.59 2.13 0.54
CA TYR A 34 -9.95 0.85 0.78
C TYR A 34 -11.00 -0.26 0.63
N GLU A 35 -10.85 -1.15 -0.36
CA GLU A 35 -11.81 -2.25 -0.60
C GLU A 35 -11.48 -3.48 0.25
N GLY A 36 -10.20 -3.70 0.55
CA GLY A 36 -9.72 -4.93 1.16
C GLY A 36 -9.75 -6.11 0.17
N HIS A 37 -8.80 -7.04 0.27
CA HIS A 37 -8.80 -8.26 -0.53
C HIS A 37 -8.98 -9.47 0.40
N PRO A 38 -9.94 -10.38 0.14
CA PRO A 38 -10.17 -11.56 0.99
C PRO A 38 -8.95 -12.49 1.10
N HIS A 39 -7.98 -12.36 0.19
CA HIS A 39 -6.83 -13.24 0.11
C HIS A 39 -5.77 -12.96 1.18
N HIS A 40 -5.80 -11.83 1.89
CA HIS A 40 -4.75 -11.41 2.83
C HIS A 40 -5.25 -11.15 4.26
N LYS A 41 -6.42 -11.69 4.62
CA LYS A 41 -7.06 -11.47 5.92
C LYS A 41 -7.48 -12.79 6.55
N ARG A 42 -7.11 -12.98 7.82
CA ARG A 42 -7.49 -14.16 8.61
C ARG A 42 -8.99 -14.19 8.94
N ASN A 43 -9.64 -13.02 9.05
CA ASN A 43 -11.08 -12.84 9.23
C ASN A 43 -11.70 -12.00 8.09
N PRO A 44 -12.21 -12.66 7.03
CA PRO A 44 -12.87 -12.00 5.88
C PRO A 44 -14.20 -11.29 6.25
N GLY A 45 -14.90 -11.77 7.29
CA GLY A 45 -16.22 -11.29 7.71
C GLY A 45 -16.25 -9.83 8.18
N ASP A 46 -15.18 -9.34 8.83
CA ASP A 46 -15.07 -7.95 9.30
C ASP A 46 -14.96 -6.92 8.14
N TYR A 47 -14.85 -7.41 6.91
CA TYR A 47 -14.77 -6.62 5.69
C TYR A 47 -16.02 -6.75 4.81
N GLY A 48 -17.02 -7.51 5.25
CA GLY A 48 -18.18 -7.87 4.43
C GLY A 48 -17.83 -8.79 3.26
N LEU A 49 -16.82 -9.65 3.42
CA LEU A 49 -16.28 -10.51 2.37
C LEU A 49 -16.35 -11.99 2.77
N ASP A 50 -16.72 -12.86 1.85
CA ASP A 50 -16.70 -14.32 2.08
C ASP A 50 -15.27 -14.87 2.11
N PRO A 51 -14.96 -15.84 3.01
CA PRO A 51 -13.63 -16.44 3.07
C PRO A 51 -13.24 -17.20 1.81
N PRO A 52 -12.01 -17.04 1.28
CA PRO A 52 -11.53 -17.88 0.20
C PRO A 52 -11.27 -19.30 0.71
N ALA A 53 -11.82 -20.30 0.02
CA ALA A 53 -11.83 -21.73 0.40
C ALA A 53 -10.45 -22.42 0.54
N ARG A 54 -9.32 -21.72 0.33
CA ARG A 54 -7.96 -22.29 0.40
C ARG A 54 -6.94 -21.29 0.99
N PRO A 55 -6.49 -21.48 2.24
CA PRO A 55 -5.36 -20.73 2.81
C PRO A 55 -4.09 -21.05 2.02
N ARG A 56 -3.28 -20.04 1.68
CA ARG A 56 -1.94 -20.27 1.13
C ARG A 56 -0.89 -19.86 2.18
N PRO A 57 0.07 -20.73 2.52
CA PRO A 57 1.03 -20.49 3.60
C PRO A 57 2.14 -19.45 3.27
N ASP A 58 2.23 -18.99 2.02
CA ASP A 58 3.19 -17.99 1.53
C ASP A 58 2.66 -16.54 1.60
N LYS A 59 1.51 -16.33 2.25
CA LYS A 59 0.83 -15.04 2.28
C LYS A 59 1.37 -14.16 3.41
N THR A 60 1.92 -12.99 3.06
CA THR A 60 2.03 -11.89 4.03
C THR A 60 0.61 -11.46 4.42
N LEU A 61 0.28 -11.65 5.70
CA LEU A 61 -1.00 -11.26 6.26
C LEU A 61 -0.89 -9.84 6.80
N CYS A 62 -1.95 -9.04 6.68
CA CYS A 62 -2.02 -7.74 7.34
C CYS A 62 -1.93 -7.85 8.88
N ASP A 63 -2.16 -9.06 9.42
CA ASP A 63 -2.07 -9.39 10.84
C ASP A 63 -0.66 -9.17 11.40
N ASP A 64 0.39 -9.50 10.64
CA ASP A 64 1.79 -9.30 11.06
C ASP A 64 2.14 -7.81 11.21
N ALA A 65 1.35 -6.94 10.58
CA ALA A 65 1.47 -5.49 10.67
C ALA A 65 0.49 -4.84 11.66
N SER A 66 -0.23 -5.65 12.45
CA SER A 66 -1.29 -5.21 13.36
C SER A 66 -2.39 -4.37 12.71
N VAL A 67 -2.66 -4.56 11.42
CA VAL A 67 -3.73 -3.85 10.69
C VAL A 67 -4.96 -4.76 10.57
N PHE A 68 -5.78 -4.74 11.62
CA PHE A 68 -6.93 -5.64 11.75
C PHE A 68 -8.20 -5.08 11.13
N ARG A 69 -8.38 -3.75 11.14
CA ARG A 69 -9.61 -3.10 10.67
C ARG A 69 -9.46 -2.39 9.34
N LYS A 70 -10.57 -2.26 8.63
CA LYS A 70 -10.67 -1.50 7.37
C LYS A 70 -10.34 -0.02 7.57
N GLU A 71 -10.77 0.55 8.70
CA GLU A 71 -10.52 1.95 9.01
C GLU A 71 -9.03 2.21 9.24
N ASP A 72 -8.34 1.30 9.92
CA ASP A 72 -6.88 1.40 10.15
C ASP A 72 -6.13 1.35 8.82
N ALA A 73 -6.52 0.42 7.93
CA ALA A 73 -5.92 0.31 6.61
C ALA A 73 -6.17 1.56 5.74
N LEU A 74 -7.37 2.13 5.83
CA LEU A 74 -7.71 3.37 5.15
C LEU A 74 -6.93 4.57 5.72
N ASP A 75 -6.72 4.61 7.03
CA ASP A 75 -5.91 5.66 7.66
C ASP A 75 -4.45 5.58 7.21
N TYR A 76 -3.86 4.39 7.17
CA TYR A 76 -2.52 4.22 6.61
C TYR A 76 -2.44 4.61 5.13
N LEU A 77 -3.43 4.23 4.32
CA LEU A 77 -3.50 4.66 2.92
C LEU A 77 -3.49 6.20 2.80
N ARG A 78 -4.29 6.88 3.62
CA ARG A 78 -4.35 8.35 3.66
C ARG A 78 -3.03 8.96 4.09
N ARG A 79 -2.38 8.43 5.14
CA ARG A 79 -1.05 8.86 5.57
C ARG A 79 -0.02 8.73 4.44
N GLY A 80 -0.09 7.64 3.68
CA GLY A 80 0.77 7.42 2.52
C GLY A 80 0.65 8.50 1.46
N PHE A 81 -0.59 8.85 1.10
CA PHE A 81 -0.85 10.00 0.22
C PHE A 81 -0.33 11.30 0.83
N MET A 82 -0.64 11.60 2.10
CA MET A 82 -0.26 12.85 2.75
C MET A 82 1.27 13.02 2.87
N LYS A 83 2.02 11.93 3.02
CA LYS A 83 3.50 11.94 2.99
C LYS A 83 4.07 11.98 1.56
N GLY A 84 3.25 11.82 0.54
CA GLY A 84 3.68 11.73 -0.86
C GLY A 84 4.39 10.41 -1.18
N ALA A 85 4.23 9.39 -0.34
CA ALA A 85 4.79 8.05 -0.56
C ALA A 85 3.95 7.30 -1.60
N VAL A 86 3.99 7.78 -2.84
CA VAL A 86 3.17 7.28 -3.96
C VAL A 86 4.06 6.98 -5.17
N SER A 87 3.63 6.08 -6.06
CA SER A 87 4.40 5.80 -7.28
C SER A 87 4.28 6.94 -8.29
N GLY A 88 5.37 7.23 -8.98
CA GLY A 88 5.45 8.39 -9.88
C GLY A 88 4.75 8.24 -11.22
N ARG A 89 4.53 6.99 -11.66
CA ARG A 89 3.89 6.69 -12.95
C ARG A 89 2.41 6.41 -12.72
N PRO A 90 1.48 7.32 -13.06
CA PRO A 90 0.06 7.04 -12.92
C PRO A 90 -0.34 5.81 -13.74
N ILE A 91 -1.47 5.19 -13.37
CA ILE A 91 -2.15 4.26 -14.27
C ILE A 91 -2.55 5.06 -15.50
N ASP A 92 -2.27 4.54 -16.71
CA ASP A 92 -2.53 5.27 -17.94
C ASP A 92 -3.97 5.80 -18.00
N GLY A 93 -4.18 7.08 -18.30
CA GLY A 93 -5.51 7.73 -18.28
C GLY A 93 -6.15 7.87 -16.89
N SER A 94 -5.40 7.75 -15.79
CA SER A 94 -5.89 7.90 -14.42
C SER A 94 -5.11 8.94 -13.62
N ARG A 95 -5.79 9.65 -12.71
CA ARG A 95 -5.15 10.51 -11.70
C ARG A 95 -4.56 9.73 -10.52
N TRP A 96 -4.86 8.44 -10.43
CA TRP A 96 -4.50 7.61 -9.28
C TRP A 96 -3.11 7.00 -9.44
N PRO A 97 -2.21 7.14 -8.44
CA PRO A 97 -0.96 6.42 -8.44
C PRO A 97 -1.23 4.91 -8.27
N PRO A 98 -0.58 4.04 -9.06
CA PRO A 98 -0.75 2.59 -8.95
C PRO A 98 -0.40 2.05 -7.58
N ASN A 99 0.55 2.68 -6.89
CA ASN A 99 1.02 2.26 -5.58
C ASN A 99 1.05 3.43 -4.60
N VAL A 100 0.66 3.14 -3.37
CA VAL A 100 0.80 4.04 -2.21
C VAL A 100 1.45 3.23 -1.11
N TRP A 101 2.36 3.85 -0.37
CA TRP A 101 3.05 3.21 0.74
C TRP A 101 2.81 3.95 2.05
N ALA A 102 2.82 3.20 3.14
CA ALA A 102 2.78 3.72 4.49
C ALA A 102 3.74 2.94 5.38
N VAL A 103 4.12 3.53 6.51
CA VAL A 103 4.92 2.85 7.54
C VAL A 103 4.12 2.81 8.83
N THR A 104 3.98 1.62 9.42
CA THR A 104 3.32 1.44 10.73
C THR A 104 4.17 2.02 11.86
N GLY A 105 3.59 2.14 13.06
CA GLY A 105 4.35 2.54 14.25
C GLY A 105 5.56 1.63 14.53
N ASP A 106 5.43 0.34 14.22
CA ASP A 106 6.49 -0.67 14.41
C ASP A 106 7.48 -0.74 13.23
N GLY A 107 7.40 0.20 12.29
CA GLY A 107 8.33 0.28 11.17
C GLY A 107 8.07 -0.76 10.06
N ILE A 108 6.87 -1.34 9.98
CA ILE A 108 6.49 -2.24 8.89
C ILE A 108 6.00 -1.42 7.71
N VAL A 109 6.49 -1.72 6.52
CA VAL A 109 6.08 -1.02 5.30
C VAL A 109 4.84 -1.69 4.74
N LEU A 110 3.78 -0.92 4.56
CA LEU A 110 2.56 -1.32 3.89
C LEU A 110 2.60 -0.83 2.44
N GLU A 111 2.23 -1.69 1.50
CA GLU A 111 2.04 -1.33 0.10
C GLU A 111 0.57 -1.52 -0.27
N ALA A 112 -0.04 -0.49 -0.87
CA ALA A 112 -1.38 -0.54 -1.40
C ALA A 112 -1.37 -0.40 -2.93
N HIS A 113 -2.13 -1.25 -3.62
CA HIS A 113 -2.29 -1.27 -5.08
C HIS A 113 -3.64 -0.68 -5.43
N GLY A 114 -3.62 0.36 -6.27
CA GLY A 114 -4.80 1.11 -6.70
C GLY A 114 -5.33 0.65 -8.05
N ASN A 115 -6.64 0.80 -8.24
CA ASN A 115 -7.28 0.73 -9.55
C ASN A 115 -7.53 2.14 -10.13
N ARG A 116 -8.13 2.20 -11.32
CA ARG A 116 -8.42 3.47 -12.02
C ARG A 116 -9.46 4.34 -11.33
N ASN A 117 -10.20 3.79 -10.37
CA ASN A 117 -11.30 4.44 -9.67
C ASN A 117 -10.88 4.94 -8.27
N GLY A 118 -9.62 4.74 -7.87
CA GLY A 118 -9.12 5.16 -6.55
C GLY A 118 -9.48 4.20 -5.43
N ALA A 119 -9.83 2.96 -5.77
CA ALA A 119 -9.96 1.91 -4.79
C ALA A 119 -8.66 1.13 -4.65
N TYR A 120 -8.27 0.87 -3.41
CA TYR A 120 -7.00 0.27 -3.04
C TYR A 120 -7.20 -0.98 -2.18
N HIS A 121 -6.28 -1.92 -2.33
CA HIS A 121 -6.05 -3.01 -1.38
C HIS A 121 -4.56 -3.07 -1.08
N GLY A 122 -4.18 -3.47 0.14
CA GLY A 122 -2.77 -3.45 0.53
C GLY A 122 -2.36 -4.61 1.41
N TYR A 123 -1.05 -4.78 1.52
CA TYR A 123 -0.38 -5.84 2.26
C TYR A 123 0.97 -5.33 2.81
N PRO A 124 1.48 -5.95 3.90
CA PRO A 124 2.82 -5.67 4.37
C PRO A 124 3.88 -6.20 3.41
N LEU A 125 4.92 -5.40 3.18
CA LEU A 125 6.11 -5.83 2.47
C LEU A 125 6.99 -6.68 3.39
N GLN A 126 7.61 -7.70 2.80
CA GLN A 126 8.67 -8.48 3.43
C GLN A 126 9.87 -7.58 3.71
N ALA A 127 10.61 -7.87 4.78
CA ALA A 127 11.77 -7.07 5.19
C ALA A 127 12.87 -7.05 4.11
N GLU A 128 12.96 -8.11 3.32
CA GLU A 128 13.95 -8.29 2.24
C GLU A 128 13.54 -7.60 0.92
N ASP A 129 12.31 -7.07 0.80
CA ASP A 129 11.89 -6.33 -0.39
C ASP A 129 12.67 -4.99 -0.45
N PRO A 130 13.47 -4.73 -1.52
CA PRO A 130 14.24 -3.49 -1.63
C PRO A 130 13.37 -2.23 -1.53
N MET A 131 12.10 -2.31 -1.91
CA MET A 131 11.17 -1.19 -1.79
C MET A 131 10.90 -0.82 -0.33
N ALA A 132 10.93 -1.79 0.60
CA ALA A 132 10.73 -1.50 2.02
C ALA A 132 11.82 -0.56 2.55
N ALA A 133 13.08 -0.79 2.15
CA ALA A 133 14.20 0.08 2.52
C ALA A 133 14.06 1.49 1.92
N GLU A 134 13.67 1.60 0.65
CA GLU A 134 13.45 2.88 -0.03
C GLU A 134 12.32 3.68 0.61
N VAL A 135 11.18 3.04 0.92
CA VAL A 135 10.05 3.69 1.59
C VAL A 135 10.44 4.16 2.98
N LYS A 136 11.13 3.34 3.80
CA LYS A 136 11.60 3.75 5.13
C LYS A 136 12.50 4.98 5.07
N LYS A 137 13.44 4.99 4.11
CA LYS A 137 14.35 6.13 3.89
C LYS A 137 13.59 7.39 3.47
N PHE A 138 12.57 7.24 2.62
CA PHE A 138 11.69 8.35 2.23
C PHE A 138 10.86 8.86 3.42
N TRP A 139 10.25 7.95 4.18
CA TRP A 139 9.34 8.24 5.28
C TRP A 139 10.02 9.03 6.41
N ASN A 140 11.27 8.70 6.72
CA ASN A 140 12.04 9.37 7.78
C ASN A 140 12.59 10.75 7.37
N LYS A 141 12.56 11.10 6.08
CA LYS A 141 13.05 12.40 5.57
C LYS A 141 11.99 13.49 5.49
N LYS A 142 10.71 13.13 5.61
CA LYS A 142 9.55 14.01 5.46
C LYS A 142 8.82 14.13 6.77
#